data_AF-A0A4S4BHA0-F1
#
_entry.id   AF-A0A4S4BHA0-F1
#
_cell.length_a   1.000
_cell.length_b   1.000
_cell.length_c   1.000
_cell.angle_alpha   90.00
_cell.angle_beta   90.00
_cell.angle_gamma   90.00
#
_symmetry.space_group_name_H-M   'P 1'
#
loop_
_entity.id
_entity.type
_entity.pdbx_description
1 polymer ?
#
loop_
_entity_poly.entity_id
_entity_poly.type
_entity_poly.pdbx_seq_one_letter_code
_entity_poly.pdbx_strand_id
1 'polypeptide(L)'
;MLVVSKERYRPSMLNTIVLFKDHWYYYVHRSVYDQTVLLADQFGSAEELAELVGGTPVNREAADWFYEHAPAPLRILAPFLLLVEEELEQDMEMCCGALHVITSMIHVKHFIQKPLEIRKSVLFSSAVKEEYEMMWESFFLSAIPRERAEPSPSLQAPLPDSMETEQLFRPRDSCGSAGRGAQGDAMHREATEAEKAATRNLLR
;
A
#
# COMPACT_ATOMS: atom_id res chain seq x y z
N MET A 1 7.20 2.21 -10.58
CA MET A 1 8.52 1.87 -10.03
C MET A 1 8.34 0.95 -8.83
N LEU A 2 9.04 -0.18 -8.84
CA LEU A 2 9.16 -1.14 -7.74
C LEU A 2 10.63 -1.55 -7.70
N VAL A 3 11.30 -1.29 -6.58
CA VAL A 3 12.72 -1.61 -6.38
C VAL A 3 12.87 -2.27 -5.02
N VAL A 4 13.77 -3.24 -4.88
CA VAL A 4 14.11 -3.81 -3.57
C VAL A 4 15.59 -3.69 -3.27
N SER A 5 15.91 -3.61 -1.98
CA SER A 5 17.29 -3.69 -1.51
C SER A 5 17.34 -4.19 -0.06
N LYS A 6 18.42 -4.88 0.29
CA LYS A 6 18.72 -5.22 1.70
C LYS A 6 19.17 -4.01 2.50
N GLU A 7 19.70 -3.00 1.82
CA GLU A 7 20.15 -1.75 2.44
C GLU A 7 19.06 -0.69 2.40
N ARG A 8 19.09 0.21 3.39
CA ARG A 8 18.12 1.30 3.48
C ARG A 8 18.63 2.54 2.77
N TYR A 9 17.85 3.00 1.81
CA TYR A 9 18.07 4.23 1.05
C TYR A 9 16.99 5.25 1.38
N ARG A 10 17.34 6.54 1.24
CA ARG A 10 16.39 7.64 1.16
C ARG A 10 16.14 7.91 -0.33
N PRO A 11 14.92 7.63 -0.85
CA PRO A 11 14.58 7.94 -2.23
C PRO A 11 14.70 9.44 -2.50
N SER A 12 15.29 9.81 -3.63
CA SER A 12 15.29 11.18 -4.15
C SER A 12 13.95 11.51 -4.83
N MET A 13 13.29 10.51 -5.40
CA MET A 13 12.01 10.66 -6.09
C MET A 13 10.86 10.88 -5.12
N LEU A 14 10.06 11.92 -5.39
CA LEU A 14 8.80 12.18 -4.70
C LEU A 14 7.82 11.03 -4.92
N ASN A 15 6.86 10.86 -3.99
CA ASN A 15 5.82 9.84 -4.03
C ASN A 15 6.32 8.39 -3.99
N THR A 16 7.49 8.15 -3.38
CA THR A 16 7.97 6.79 -3.09
C THR A 16 7.55 6.37 -1.69
N ILE A 17 6.86 5.23 -1.59
CA ILE A 17 6.51 4.56 -0.34
C ILE A 17 7.57 3.50 -0.07
N VAL A 18 8.04 3.43 1.18
CA VAL A 18 9.02 2.44 1.61
C VAL A 18 8.35 1.44 2.54
N LEU A 19 8.34 0.16 2.17
CA LEU A 19 7.90 -0.93 3.01
C LEU A 19 9.11 -1.73 3.49
N PHE A 20 8.99 -2.40 4.64
CA PHE A 20 10.03 -3.25 5.19
C PHE A 20 9.42 -4.58 5.63
N LYS A 21 9.99 -5.69 5.17
CA LYS A 21 9.64 -7.04 5.59
C LYS A 21 10.84 -7.96 5.36
N ASP A 22 11.09 -8.87 6.29
CA ASP A 22 12.09 -9.94 6.18
C ASP A 22 13.47 -9.47 5.68
N HIS A 23 13.96 -8.34 6.20
CA HIS A 23 15.25 -7.72 5.87
C HIS A 23 15.35 -7.07 4.49
N TRP A 24 14.23 -6.94 3.79
CA TRP A 24 14.12 -6.25 2.51
C TRP A 24 13.39 -4.92 2.66
N TYR A 25 13.95 -3.89 2.03
CA TYR A 25 13.29 -2.61 1.80
C TYR A 25 12.69 -2.57 0.41
N TYR A 26 11.39 -2.30 0.32
CA TYR A 26 10.65 -2.19 -0.93
C TYR A 26 10.34 -0.72 -1.20
N TYR A 27 10.84 -0.19 -2.31
CA TYR A 27 10.62 1.17 -2.76
C TYR A 27 9.59 1.15 -3.88
N VAL A 28 8.40 1.64 -3.57
CA VAL A 28 7.24 1.53 -4.46
C VAL A 28 6.76 2.93 -4.79
N HIS A 29 6.60 3.24 -6.06
CA HIS A 29 5.90 4.47 -6.43
C HIS A 29 4.44 4.39 -5.98
N ARG A 30 3.92 5.49 -5.43
CA ARG A 30 2.56 5.57 -4.88
C ARG A 30 1.47 5.06 -5.83
N SER A 31 1.57 5.34 -7.13
CA SER A 31 0.58 4.85 -8.10
C SER A 31 0.54 3.32 -8.24
N VAL A 32 1.66 2.64 -8.04
CA VAL A 32 1.71 1.17 -8.04
C VAL A 32 1.14 0.67 -6.71
N TYR A 33 1.57 1.27 -5.60
CA TYR A 33 1.05 0.92 -4.27
C TYR A 33 -0.47 1.06 -4.19
N ASP A 34 -1.04 2.17 -4.65
CA ASP A 34 -2.48 2.40 -4.63
C ASP A 34 -3.23 1.35 -5.47
N GLN A 35 -2.67 0.92 -6.60
CA GLN A 35 -3.23 -0.19 -7.38
C GLN A 35 -3.19 -1.51 -6.63
N THR A 36 -2.10 -1.81 -5.92
CA THR A 36 -2.01 -3.03 -5.11
C THR A 36 -2.99 -3.04 -3.95
N VAL A 37 -3.22 -1.90 -3.29
CA VAL A 37 -4.24 -1.78 -2.24
C VAL A 37 -5.62 -2.09 -2.81
N LEU A 38 -5.97 -1.50 -3.96
CA LEU A 38 -7.27 -1.71 -4.59
C LEU A 38 -7.46 -3.17 -5.06
N LEU A 39 -6.41 -3.80 -5.59
CA LEU A 39 -6.47 -5.21 -5.98
C LEU A 39 -6.59 -6.13 -4.76
N ALA A 40 -5.86 -5.84 -3.68
CA ALA A 40 -5.93 -6.64 -2.46
C ALA A 40 -7.28 -6.50 -1.72
N ASP A 41 -7.96 -5.36 -1.87
CA ASP A 41 -9.31 -5.16 -1.36
C ASP A 41 -10.36 -5.88 -2.23
N GLN A 42 -10.17 -5.86 -3.56
CA GLN A 42 -11.10 -6.47 -4.50
C GLN A 42 -11.01 -8.00 -4.55
N PHE A 43 -9.81 -8.56 -4.38
CA PHE A 43 -9.55 -9.99 -4.50
C PHE A 43 -9.05 -10.55 -3.17
N GLY A 44 -9.79 -11.53 -2.64
CA GLY A 44 -9.48 -12.14 -1.35
C GLY A 44 -8.30 -13.12 -1.40
N SER A 45 -7.97 -13.63 -2.59
CA SER A 45 -6.90 -14.62 -2.79
C SER A 45 -6.06 -14.33 -4.04
N ALA A 46 -4.81 -14.81 -4.04
CA ALA A 46 -3.95 -14.77 -5.23
C ALA A 46 -4.47 -15.67 -6.35
N GLU A 47 -5.14 -16.77 -6.01
CA GLU A 47 -5.62 -17.78 -6.96
C GLU A 47 -6.74 -17.23 -7.85
N GLU A 48 -7.73 -16.54 -7.27
CA GLU A 48 -8.77 -15.83 -8.02
C GLU A 48 -8.17 -14.84 -9.03
N LEU A 49 -7.13 -14.11 -8.62
CA LEU A 49 -6.47 -13.14 -9.47
C LEU A 49 -5.62 -13.83 -10.55
N ALA A 50 -5.01 -14.99 -10.28
CA ALA A 50 -4.26 -15.76 -11.26
C ALA A 50 -5.13 -16.26 -12.42
N GLU A 51 -6.35 -16.71 -12.13
CA GLU A 51 -7.31 -17.10 -13.18
C GLU A 51 -7.69 -15.93 -14.09
N LEU A 52 -7.78 -14.72 -13.52
CA LEU A 52 -8.09 -13.50 -14.26
C LEU A 52 -6.90 -12.99 -15.07
N VAL A 53 -5.71 -12.95 -14.49
CA VAL A 53 -4.50 -12.49 -15.19
C VAL A 53 -4.24 -13.36 -16.41
N GLY A 54 -4.40 -14.68 -16.26
CA GLY A 54 -3.97 -15.63 -17.27
C GLY A 54 -2.43 -15.73 -17.33
N GLY A 55 -1.92 -16.18 -18.46
CA GLY A 55 -0.48 -16.42 -18.64
C GLY A 55 -0.12 -17.90 -18.60
N THR A 56 1.17 -18.17 -18.42
CA THR A 56 1.71 -19.53 -18.43
C THR A 56 1.96 -20.01 -17.01
N PRO A 57 1.80 -21.31 -16.71
CA PRO A 57 2.05 -21.85 -15.37
C PRO A 57 3.55 -21.97 -15.04
N VAL A 58 4.45 -21.56 -15.93
CA VAL A 58 5.92 -21.71 -15.79
C VAL A 58 6.39 -21.12 -14.45
N ASN A 59 5.89 -19.92 -14.11
CA ASN A 59 6.32 -19.18 -12.92
C ASN A 59 5.37 -19.31 -11.73
N ARG A 60 4.54 -20.36 -11.68
CA ARG A 60 3.58 -20.53 -10.58
C ARG A 60 4.27 -20.67 -9.23
N GLU A 61 5.33 -21.46 -9.15
CA GLU A 61 6.06 -21.66 -7.89
C GLU A 61 6.72 -20.36 -7.39
N ALA A 62 7.35 -19.60 -8.29
CA ALA A 62 7.91 -18.29 -7.97
C ALA A 62 6.83 -17.28 -7.53
N ALA A 63 5.65 -17.31 -8.17
CA ALA A 63 4.51 -16.48 -7.79
C ALA A 63 4.00 -16.82 -6.39
N ASP A 64 3.78 -18.09 -6.09
CA ASP A 64 3.32 -18.55 -4.79
C ASP A 64 4.34 -18.20 -3.70
N TRP A 65 5.63 -18.46 -3.95
CA TRP A 65 6.73 -18.08 -3.07
C TRP A 65 6.74 -16.56 -2.80
N PHE A 66 6.62 -15.74 -3.84
CA PHE A 66 6.58 -14.28 -3.70
C PHE A 66 5.36 -13.83 -2.88
N TYR A 67 4.18 -14.45 -3.09
CA TYR A 67 2.97 -14.09 -2.36
C TYR A 67 3.12 -14.28 -0.84
N GLU A 68 3.83 -15.32 -0.42
CA GLU A 68 4.09 -15.63 0.99
C GLU A 68 5.12 -14.67 1.60
N HIS A 69 6.19 -14.38 0.86
CA HIS A 69 7.36 -13.66 1.39
C HIS A 69 7.27 -12.14 1.21
N ALA A 70 6.55 -11.62 0.22
CA ALA A 70 6.40 -10.18 0.01
C ALA A 70 5.47 -9.50 1.05
N PRO A 71 5.63 -8.19 1.31
CA PRO A 71 4.75 -7.46 2.22
C PRO A 71 3.36 -7.26 1.63
N ALA A 72 2.34 -7.20 2.48
CA ALA A 72 1.04 -6.67 2.10
C ALA A 72 1.13 -5.15 1.92
N PRO A 73 0.46 -4.55 0.92
CA PRO A 73 -0.41 -5.17 -0.08
C PRO A 73 0.33 -5.73 -1.31
N LEU A 74 1.64 -5.49 -1.47
CA LEU A 74 2.40 -5.81 -2.68
C LEU A 74 2.31 -7.27 -3.12
N ARG A 75 2.23 -8.21 -2.18
CA ARG A 75 2.11 -9.63 -2.49
C ARG A 75 1.00 -9.96 -3.50
N ILE A 76 -0.08 -9.17 -3.56
CA ILE A 76 -1.17 -9.38 -4.53
C ILE A 76 -0.72 -9.29 -5.99
N LEU A 77 0.47 -8.74 -6.25
CA LEU A 77 1.05 -8.71 -7.59
C LEU A 77 1.63 -10.05 -8.04
N ALA A 78 1.81 -11.02 -7.15
CA ALA A 78 2.35 -12.35 -7.47
C ALA A 78 1.79 -12.96 -8.77
N PRO A 79 0.47 -12.96 -9.02
CA PRO A 79 -0.08 -13.62 -10.20
C PRO A 79 0.37 -13.01 -11.54
N PHE A 80 0.84 -11.75 -11.55
CA PHE A 80 1.36 -11.12 -12.76
C PHE A 80 2.71 -11.70 -13.20
N LEU A 81 3.43 -12.42 -12.33
CA LEU A 81 4.65 -13.16 -12.71
C LEU A 81 4.37 -14.28 -13.73
N LEU A 82 3.12 -14.76 -13.82
CA LEU A 82 2.69 -15.75 -14.82
C LEU A 82 2.71 -15.20 -16.25
N LEU A 83 2.82 -13.88 -16.42
CA LEU A 83 2.95 -13.24 -17.73
C LEU A 83 4.39 -13.27 -18.27
N VAL A 84 5.36 -13.70 -17.47
CA VAL A 84 6.75 -13.88 -17.91
C VAL A 84 6.90 -15.27 -18.52
N GLU A 85 7.51 -15.36 -19.70
CA GLU A 85 7.69 -16.62 -20.42
C GLU A 85 8.83 -17.47 -19.86
N GLU A 86 9.87 -16.80 -19.34
CA GLU A 86 11.06 -17.44 -18.81
C GLU A 86 10.89 -17.82 -17.35
N GLU A 87 11.56 -18.90 -16.95
CA GLU A 87 11.57 -19.36 -15.57
C GLU A 87 12.25 -18.35 -14.67
N LEU A 88 11.54 -17.92 -13.63
CA LEU A 88 12.02 -17.01 -12.61
C LEU A 88 12.47 -17.83 -11.40
N GLU A 89 13.65 -17.50 -10.90
CA GLU A 89 14.13 -18.03 -9.64
C GLU A 89 13.29 -17.48 -8.48
N GLN A 90 13.24 -18.21 -7.36
CA GLN A 90 12.64 -17.78 -6.09
C GLN A 90 13.53 -16.74 -5.39
N ASP A 91 13.79 -15.65 -6.10
CA ASP A 91 14.60 -14.53 -5.66
C ASP A 91 13.76 -13.25 -5.62
N MET A 92 13.90 -12.52 -4.52
CA MET A 92 13.10 -11.31 -4.28
C MET A 92 13.43 -10.20 -5.27
N GLU A 93 14.70 -10.07 -5.67
CA GLU A 93 15.13 -9.06 -6.64
C GLU A 93 14.59 -9.40 -8.02
N MET A 94 14.70 -10.66 -8.46
CA MET A 94 14.20 -11.11 -9.75
C MET A 94 12.67 -10.97 -9.86
N CYS A 95 11.93 -11.39 -8.82
CA CYS A 95 10.47 -11.26 -8.79
C CYS A 95 10.04 -9.78 -8.79
N CYS A 96 10.66 -8.94 -7.96
CA CYS A 96 10.33 -7.52 -7.90
C CYS A 96 10.73 -6.78 -9.17
N GLY A 97 11.85 -7.16 -9.79
CA GLY A 97 12.32 -6.63 -11.07
C GLY A 97 11.35 -6.95 -12.20
N ALA A 98 10.90 -8.20 -12.29
CA ALA A 98 9.86 -8.59 -13.24
C ALA A 98 8.56 -7.81 -13.05
N LEU A 99 8.07 -7.73 -11.80
CA LEU A 99 6.89 -6.93 -11.48
C LEU A 99 7.09 -5.45 -11.76
N HIS A 100 8.31 -4.92 -11.63
CA HIS A 100 8.60 -3.55 -12.00
C HIS A 100 8.37 -3.30 -13.48
N VAL A 101 8.88 -4.17 -14.36
CA VAL A 101 8.68 -4.07 -15.82
C VAL A 101 7.20 -4.19 -16.15
N ILE A 102 6.53 -5.22 -15.61
CA ILE A 102 5.11 -5.47 -15.86
C ILE A 102 4.24 -4.26 -15.46
N THR A 103 4.43 -3.75 -14.24
CA THR A 103 3.65 -2.59 -13.74
C THR A 103 4.02 -1.27 -14.41
N SER A 104 5.14 -1.21 -15.12
CA SER A 104 5.52 -0.04 -15.91
C SER A 104 4.88 -0.06 -17.30
N MET A 105 4.67 -1.24 -17.87
CA MET A 105 4.02 -1.42 -19.18
C MET A 105 2.49 -1.54 -19.08
N ILE A 106 1.98 -2.05 -17.96
CA ILE A 106 0.57 -2.40 -17.79
C ILE A 106 -0.01 -1.75 -16.55
N HIS A 107 -1.19 -1.15 -16.72
CA HIS A 107 -2.01 -0.74 -15.60
C HIS A 107 -2.80 -1.94 -15.06
N VAL A 108 -2.25 -2.63 -14.05
CA VAL A 108 -2.72 -3.94 -13.55
C VAL A 108 -4.22 -4.00 -13.23
N LYS A 109 -4.79 -2.93 -12.64
CA LYS A 109 -6.25 -2.84 -12.38
C LYS A 109 -7.10 -2.86 -13.64
N HIS A 110 -6.68 -2.16 -14.69
CA HIS A 110 -7.44 -2.09 -15.95
C HIS A 110 -7.21 -3.34 -16.80
N PHE A 111 -6.04 -3.97 -16.65
CA PHE A 111 -5.68 -5.18 -17.38
C PHE A 111 -6.64 -6.33 -17.09
N ILE A 112 -6.95 -6.58 -15.82
CA ILE A 112 -7.88 -7.65 -15.41
C ILE A 112 -9.34 -7.42 -15.86
N GLN A 113 -9.67 -6.23 -16.36
CA GLN A 113 -11.00 -5.94 -16.93
C GLN A 113 -11.05 -6.19 -18.43
N LYS A 114 -9.90 -6.43 -19.08
CA LYS A 114 -9.84 -6.72 -20.52
C LYS A 114 -10.30 -8.16 -20.80
N PRO A 115 -10.88 -8.42 -21.99
CA PRO A 115 -11.18 -9.78 -22.44
C PRO A 115 -9.99 -10.72 -22.33
N LEU A 116 -10.26 -11.99 -22.03
CA LEU A 116 -9.24 -12.99 -21.78
C LEU A 116 -8.30 -13.19 -22.97
N GLU A 117 -8.83 -13.05 -24.19
CA GLU A 117 -8.08 -13.18 -25.44
C GLU A 117 -6.97 -12.14 -25.54
N ILE A 118 -7.24 -10.91 -25.10
CA ILE A 118 -6.26 -9.83 -25.10
C ILE A 118 -5.20 -10.10 -24.03
N ARG A 119 -5.62 -10.49 -22.83
CA ARG A 119 -4.68 -10.76 -21.72
C ARG A 119 -3.70 -11.88 -22.04
N LYS A 120 -4.17 -12.97 -22.67
CA LYS A 120 -3.32 -14.11 -23.08
C LYS A 120 -2.28 -13.75 -24.15
N SER A 121 -2.47 -12.66 -24.88
CA SER A 121 -1.51 -12.19 -25.89
C SER A 121 -0.35 -11.39 -25.31
N VAL A 122 -0.47 -10.97 -24.05
CA VAL A 122 0.55 -10.15 -23.39
C VAL A 122 1.48 -11.06 -22.61
N LEU A 123 2.69 -11.24 -23.13
CA LEU A 123 3.75 -12.02 -22.54
C LEU A 123 5.04 -11.18 -22.53
N PHE A 124 5.85 -11.38 -21.49
CA PHE A 124 7.12 -10.68 -21.31
C PHE A 124 8.28 -11.67 -21.48
N SER A 125 9.28 -11.27 -22.26
CA SER A 125 10.44 -12.08 -22.64
C SER A 125 11.67 -11.84 -21.75
N SER A 126 12.81 -12.44 -22.11
CA SER A 126 14.13 -12.33 -21.47
C SER A 126 14.60 -10.93 -21.12
N ALA A 127 14.16 -9.94 -21.91
CA ALA A 127 14.57 -8.55 -21.75
C ALA A 127 14.15 -7.97 -20.39
N VAL A 128 13.21 -8.61 -19.68
CA VAL A 128 12.77 -8.19 -18.36
C VAL A 128 13.94 -7.95 -17.41
N LYS A 129 14.95 -8.83 -17.41
CA LYS A 129 16.10 -8.70 -16.51
C LYS A 129 16.92 -7.45 -16.79
N GLU A 130 17.32 -7.28 -18.04
CA GLU A 130 18.11 -6.13 -18.48
C GLU A 130 17.35 -4.81 -18.29
N GLU A 131 16.02 -4.83 -18.53
CA GLU A 131 15.16 -3.66 -18.36
C GLU A 131 15.07 -3.20 -16.91
N TYR A 132 14.83 -4.11 -15.96
CA TYR A 132 14.72 -3.69 -14.56
C TYR A 132 16.08 -3.28 -13.98
N GLU A 133 17.17 -3.96 -14.34
CA GLU A 133 18.51 -3.65 -13.83
C GLU A 133 18.90 -2.21 -14.18
N MET A 134 18.71 -1.81 -15.44
CA MET A 134 18.99 -0.43 -15.88
C MET A 134 18.17 0.62 -15.11
N MET A 135 16.89 0.34 -14.88
CA MET A 135 16.01 1.26 -14.13
C MET A 135 16.39 1.34 -12.65
N TRP A 136 16.83 0.21 -12.07
CA TRP A 136 17.25 0.13 -10.68
C TRP A 136 18.60 0.81 -10.45
N GLU A 137 19.56 0.65 -11.36
CA GLU A 137 20.83 1.37 -11.32
C GLU A 137 20.60 2.89 -11.27
N SER A 138 19.70 3.40 -12.13
CA SER A 138 19.31 4.81 -12.11
C SER A 138 18.75 5.24 -10.75
N PHE A 139 17.89 4.40 -10.15
CA PHE A 139 17.36 4.65 -8.81
C PHE A 139 18.48 4.70 -7.76
N PHE A 140 19.35 3.69 -7.69
CA PHE A 140 20.40 3.59 -6.69
C PHE A 140 21.47 4.68 -6.82
N LEU A 141 21.81 5.09 -8.05
CA LEU A 141 22.72 6.21 -8.29
C LEU A 141 22.16 7.53 -7.74
N SER A 142 20.84 7.69 -7.78
CA SER A 142 20.17 8.92 -7.31
C SER A 142 19.81 8.88 -5.82
N ALA A 143 19.72 7.69 -5.22
CA ALA A 143 19.26 7.50 -3.85
C ALA A 143 20.40 7.68 -2.86
N ILE A 144 20.09 8.23 -1.67
CA ILE A 144 21.10 8.47 -0.63
C ILE A 144 21.10 7.29 0.35
N PRO A 145 22.20 6.52 0.50
CA PRO A 145 22.30 5.48 1.52
C PRO A 145 22.09 6.07 2.91
N ARG A 146 21.24 5.44 3.74
CA ARG A 146 20.90 6.00 5.05
C ARG A 146 22.09 6.04 6.02
N GLU A 147 23.06 5.14 5.87
CA GLU A 147 24.29 5.16 6.68
C GLU A 147 25.13 6.44 6.49
N ARG A 148 24.94 7.14 5.36
CA ARG A 148 25.56 8.43 5.05
C ARG A 148 24.62 9.62 5.27
N ALA A 149 23.36 9.38 5.64
CA ALA A 149 22.43 10.45 5.92
C ALA A 149 22.72 10.99 7.32
N GLU A 150 23.44 12.11 7.39
CA GLU A 150 23.53 12.96 8.58
C GLU A 150 22.12 13.11 9.19
N PRO A 151 21.97 12.97 10.52
CA PRO A 151 20.70 13.24 11.17
C PRO A 151 20.28 14.65 10.78
N SER A 152 19.11 14.77 10.14
CA SER A 152 18.50 16.06 9.86
C SER A 152 18.51 16.87 11.17
N PRO A 153 18.95 18.14 11.18
CA PRO A 153 18.88 18.95 12.37
C PRO A 153 17.41 18.97 12.76
N SER A 154 17.09 18.28 13.85
CA SER A 154 15.78 18.33 14.47
C SER A 154 15.42 19.80 14.57
N LEU A 155 14.20 20.16 14.14
CA LEU A 155 13.54 21.36 14.62
C LEU A 155 13.56 21.30 16.15
N GLN A 156 14.63 21.81 16.75
CA GLN A 156 14.69 22.17 18.15
C GLN A 156 13.69 23.31 18.26
N ALA A 157 12.43 22.98 18.49
CA ALA A 157 11.53 23.93 19.13
C ALA A 157 12.23 24.31 20.44
N PRO A 158 12.56 25.59 20.67
CA PRO A 158 13.07 26.00 21.96
C PRO A 158 11.98 25.65 22.98
N LEU A 159 12.31 24.81 23.96
CA LEU A 159 11.48 24.71 25.15
C LEU A 159 11.46 26.12 25.77
N PRO A 160 10.28 26.69 26.07
CA PRO A 160 10.24 27.95 26.79
C PRO A 160 10.88 27.73 28.16
N ASP A 161 11.97 28.46 28.40
CA ASP A 161 12.70 28.48 29.66
C ASP A 161 11.79 28.97 30.79
N SER A 162 11.81 28.20 31.87
CA SER A 162 11.53 28.61 33.26
C SER A 162 10.16 29.23 33.59
N MET A 163 9.38 28.45 34.33
CA MET A 163 8.47 28.99 35.34
C MET A 163 9.24 29.84 36.36
N GLU A 164 8.67 30.98 36.72
CA GLU A 164 8.50 31.53 38.08
C GLU A 164 7.68 32.81 37.88
N THR A 165 6.48 32.98 38.44
CA THR A 165 6.30 33.36 39.84
C THR A 165 4.82 33.21 40.21
N GLU A 166 4.54 32.56 41.34
CA GLU A 166 3.27 32.63 42.06
C GLU A 166 2.81 34.08 42.24
N GLN A 167 1.52 34.40 42.02
CA GLN A 167 0.74 35.23 42.95
C GLN A 167 -0.77 34.94 42.85
N LEU A 168 -1.31 34.48 43.99
CA LEU A 168 -2.66 34.74 44.52
C LEU A 168 -3.86 34.53 43.59
N PHE A 169 -4.65 33.48 43.85
CA PHE A 169 -6.04 33.68 44.30
C PHE A 169 -6.51 32.43 45.07
N ARG A 170 -6.95 32.65 46.30
CA ARG A 170 -7.29 31.61 47.30
C ARG A 170 -8.52 30.78 46.91
N PRO A 171 -8.62 29.53 47.40
CA PRO A 171 -9.86 28.78 47.35
C PRO A 171 -10.85 29.34 48.39
N ARG A 172 -12.10 29.53 47.99
CA ARG A 172 -13.23 29.65 48.92
C ARG A 172 -14.21 28.54 48.59
N ASP A 173 -14.21 27.52 49.44
CA ASP A 173 -15.36 26.65 49.62
C ASP A 173 -16.58 27.50 49.94
N SER A 174 -17.70 27.25 49.27
CA SER A 174 -18.90 26.68 49.90
C SER A 174 -20.17 26.89 49.06
N CYS A 175 -20.85 25.77 48.84
CA CYS A 175 -22.30 25.57 48.98
C CYS A 175 -23.28 26.47 48.19
N GLY A 176 -23.95 25.86 47.22
CA GLY A 176 -25.15 26.41 46.57
C GLY A 176 -25.83 25.38 45.68
N SER A 177 -26.84 24.71 46.24
CA SER A 177 -27.71 23.71 45.63
C SER A 177 -28.53 24.21 44.41
N ALA A 178 -28.87 23.24 43.54
CA ALA A 178 -30.18 23.05 42.88
C ALA A 178 -30.25 23.16 41.33
N GLY A 179 -30.92 22.16 40.72
CA GLY A 179 -31.57 22.22 39.39
C GLY A 179 -30.92 21.32 38.33
N ARG A 180 -31.32 20.05 38.18
CA ARG A 180 -32.39 19.50 37.31
C ARG A 180 -32.27 19.81 35.80
N GLY A 181 -32.30 18.74 34.99
CA GLY A 181 -32.63 18.73 33.54
C GLY A 181 -31.58 17.96 32.73
N ALA A 182 -31.67 16.64 32.54
CA ALA A 182 -32.56 15.92 31.62
C ALA A 182 -32.51 16.46 30.17
N GLN A 183 -31.61 15.90 29.34
CA GLN A 183 -31.82 15.79 27.90
C GLN A 183 -31.00 14.61 27.37
N GLY A 184 -31.66 13.45 27.37
CA GLY A 184 -31.26 12.32 26.55
C GLY A 184 -31.88 12.42 25.16
N ASP A 185 -31.40 11.53 24.30
CA ASP A 185 -32.26 10.80 23.36
C ASP A 185 -33.03 11.62 22.34
N ALA A 186 -32.32 12.23 21.40
CA ALA A 186 -32.92 12.81 20.19
C ALA A 186 -32.20 12.46 18.88
N MET A 187 -31.32 11.45 18.85
CA MET A 187 -30.57 11.13 17.63
C MET A 187 -30.70 9.67 17.14
N HIS A 188 -31.45 8.83 17.84
CA HIS A 188 -31.62 7.41 17.48
C HIS A 188 -33.04 7.03 16.99
N ARG A 189 -33.93 8.01 16.78
CA ARG A 189 -35.35 7.76 16.42
C ARG A 189 -35.78 8.17 15.01
N GLU A 190 -34.93 8.82 14.20
CA GLU A 190 -35.29 9.16 12.80
C GLU A 190 -34.84 8.12 11.76
N ALA A 191 -33.97 7.15 12.11
CA ALA A 191 -33.48 6.16 11.16
C ALA A 191 -34.44 4.97 10.94
N THR A 192 -35.45 4.77 11.80
CA THR A 192 -36.31 3.57 11.77
C THR A 192 -37.69 3.78 11.12
N GLU A 193 -38.05 5.01 10.73
CA GLU A 193 -39.28 5.28 9.96
C GLU A 193 -39.05 5.37 8.44
N ALA A 194 -37.84 5.71 8.00
CA ALA A 194 -37.50 5.71 6.57
C ALA A 194 -37.46 4.30 5.96
N GLU A 195 -37.10 3.28 6.75
CA GLU A 195 -36.97 1.89 6.27
C GLU A 195 -38.31 1.17 6.12
N LYS A 196 -39.37 1.60 6.84
CA LYS A 196 -40.73 1.02 6.72
C LYS A 196 -41.56 1.61 5.58
N ALA A 197 -41.16 2.76 5.02
CA ALA A 197 -41.87 3.36 3.89
C ALA A 197 -41.45 2.76 2.53
N ALA A 198 -40.22 2.26 2.42
CA ALA A 198 -39.70 1.70 1.16
C ALA A 198 -40.24 0.29 0.84
N THR A 199 -40.59 -0.51 1.85
CA THR A 199 -41.05 -1.89 1.65
C THR A 199 -42.53 -2.02 1.27
N ARG A 200 -43.31 -0.93 1.29
CA ARG A 200 -44.76 -0.97 1.01
C ARG A 200 -45.14 -0.73 -0.45
N ASN A 201 -44.20 -0.30 -1.30
CA ASN A 201 -44.45 0.01 -2.72
C ASN A 201 -44.03 -1.09 -3.70
N LEU A 202 -43.59 -2.26 -3.23
CA LEU A 202 -43.18 -3.40 -4.08
C LEU A 202 -44.22 -4.55 -4.13
N LEU A 203 -45.42 -4.35 -3.58
CA LEU A 203 -46.48 -5.38 -3.53
C LEU A 203 -47.83 -4.86 -4.07
N ARG A 204 -47.83 -3.98 -5.07
CA ARG A 204 -49.03 -3.69 -5.87
C ARG A 204 -48.76 -3.78 -7.35
#